data_AF-A0A510V0B3-F1
#
_entry.id   AF-A0A510V0B3-F1
#
_cell.length_a   1.000
_cell.length_b   1.000
_cell.length_c   1.000
_cell.angle_alpha   90.00
_cell.angle_beta   90.00
_cell.angle_gamma   90.00
#
_symmetry.space_group_name_H-M   'P 1'
#
loop_
_entity.id
_entity.type
_entity.pdbx_description
1 polymer ?
#
loop_
_entity_poly.entity_id
_entity_poly.type
_entity_poly.pdbx_seq_one_letter_code
_entity_poly.pdbx_strand_id
1 'polypeptide(L)'
;MAVEVVWVPVGAGERVSVVAVSGWLYERVVAAIARRRPRRLVHAALVVHLPPPPGRDESARGTWTVEMVPAWTGPPGTAVAVSGPVGLKVLGRSRWFRYEVRVRPGVAIPDVAYAVARTELDEGDERAGLLLACTSDVPQLTWGRPVGTAGMWNSNSVVAWLLRASGHDLKDVRPPDGWRAPGWGAGLAVGARSSRHLPRVLGIWGPASRVH
;
A
#
# COMPACT_ATOMS: atom_id res chain seq x y z
N MET A 1 8.30 11.21 14.11
CA MET A 1 7.55 10.10 13.51
C MET A 1 6.87 10.52 12.21
N ALA A 2 7.36 10.06 11.06
CA ALA A 2 6.90 10.54 9.76
C ALA A 2 6.04 9.52 8.99
N VAL A 3 6.23 8.21 9.20
CA VAL A 3 5.48 7.14 8.52
C VAL A 3 5.16 5.98 9.48
N GLU A 4 3.97 5.39 9.33
CA GLU A 4 3.56 4.13 9.94
C GLU A 4 3.24 3.08 8.88
N VAL A 5 3.71 1.86 9.11
CA VAL A 5 3.18 0.66 8.47
C VAL A 5 2.23 -0.01 9.45
N VAL A 6 0.95 -0.05 9.10
CA VAL A 6 -0.10 -0.64 9.94
C VAL A 6 -0.44 -2.03 9.41
N TRP A 7 -0.33 -3.05 10.25
CA TRP A 7 -0.64 -4.43 9.89
C TRP A 7 -2.05 -4.80 10.34
N VAL A 8 -2.94 -5.00 9.38
CA VAL A 8 -4.36 -5.28 9.64
C VAL A 8 -4.71 -6.68 9.16
N PRO A 9 -5.46 -7.50 9.92
CA PRO A 9 -5.92 -8.80 9.47
C PRO A 9 -6.72 -8.71 8.17
N VAL A 10 -6.46 -9.62 7.24
CA VAL A 10 -7.22 -9.69 5.97
C VAL A 10 -8.70 -10.00 6.27
N GLY A 11 -9.59 -9.14 5.79
CA GLY A 11 -11.05 -9.22 6.02
C GLY A 11 -11.53 -8.65 7.36
N ALA A 12 -10.68 -7.90 8.08
CA ALA A 12 -11.12 -7.12 9.23
C ALA A 12 -12.13 -6.04 8.81
N GLY A 13 -13.11 -5.73 9.67
CA GLY A 13 -14.11 -4.69 9.41
C GLY A 13 -15.25 -5.08 8.46
N GLU A 14 -15.17 -6.20 7.76
CA GLU A 14 -16.23 -6.66 6.85
C GLU A 14 -17.37 -7.37 7.61
N ARG A 15 -18.62 -6.97 7.34
CA ARG A 15 -19.83 -7.65 7.87
C ARG A 15 -20.00 -9.08 7.33
N VAL A 16 -19.47 -9.35 6.14
CA VAL A 16 -19.47 -10.68 5.49
C VAL A 16 -18.05 -11.00 5.06
N SER A 17 -17.43 -11.97 5.71
CA SER A 17 -15.98 -12.19 5.64
C SER A 17 -15.50 -12.95 4.38
N VAL A 18 -16.02 -12.63 3.19
CA VAL A 18 -15.61 -13.27 1.93
C VAL A 18 -14.10 -13.14 1.74
N VAL A 19 -13.53 -11.97 2.05
CA VAL A 19 -12.09 -11.71 1.95
C VAL A 19 -11.30 -12.52 2.98
N ALA A 20 -11.81 -12.67 4.22
CA ALA A 20 -11.16 -13.50 5.22
C ALA A 20 -11.18 -15.00 4.85
N VAL A 21 -12.33 -15.51 4.39
CA VAL A 21 -12.50 -16.92 4.01
C VAL A 21 -11.66 -17.25 2.78
N SER A 22 -11.73 -16.43 1.73
CA SER A 22 -10.92 -16.63 0.52
C SER A 22 -9.43 -16.50 0.80
N GLY A 23 -9.03 -15.54 1.64
CA GLY A 23 -7.64 -15.38 2.10
C GLY A 23 -7.14 -16.61 2.86
N TRP A 24 -7.97 -17.18 3.75
CA TRP A 24 -7.63 -18.39 4.48
C TRP A 24 -7.52 -19.63 3.57
N LEU A 25 -8.44 -19.79 2.61
CA LEU A 25 -8.37 -20.88 1.62
C LEU A 25 -7.10 -20.75 0.77
N TYR A 26 -6.82 -19.56 0.26
CA TYR A 26 -5.60 -19.26 -0.48
C TYR A 26 -4.35 -19.66 0.31
N GLU A 27 -4.27 -19.24 1.57
CA GLU A 27 -3.12 -19.52 2.42
C GLU A 27 -2.96 -21.01 2.73
N ARG A 28 -4.05 -21.75 2.90
CA ARG A 28 -3.99 -23.22 3.05
C ARG A 28 -3.38 -23.88 1.83
N VAL A 29 -3.82 -23.48 0.63
CA VAL A 29 -3.29 -24.03 -0.63
C VAL A 29 -1.82 -23.69 -0.78
N VAL A 30 -1.44 -22.42 -0.61
CA VAL A 30 -0.04 -21.99 -0.74
C VAL A 30 0.85 -22.62 0.34
N ALA A 31 0.35 -22.77 1.57
CA ALA A 31 1.09 -23.41 2.64
C ALA A 31 1.30 -24.91 2.37
N ALA A 32 0.29 -25.61 1.85
CA ALA A 32 0.39 -27.00 1.47
C ALA A 32 1.44 -27.22 0.34
N ILE A 33 1.37 -26.41 -0.72
CA ILE A 33 2.36 -26.44 -1.82
C ILE A 33 3.77 -26.18 -1.28
N ALA A 34 3.93 -25.20 -0.39
CA ALA A 34 5.21 -24.85 0.23
C ALA A 34 5.59 -25.75 1.43
N ARG A 35 4.84 -26.84 1.69
CA ARG A 35 5.07 -27.79 2.80
C ARG A 35 5.30 -27.13 4.16
N ARG A 36 4.52 -26.09 4.46
CA ARG A 36 4.58 -25.34 5.73
C ARG A 36 3.21 -25.29 6.39
N ARG A 37 3.17 -24.92 7.68
CA ARG A 37 1.89 -24.64 8.34
C ARG A 37 1.27 -23.34 7.79
N PRO A 38 -0.06 -23.28 7.58
CA PRO A 38 -0.76 -22.04 7.28
C PRO A 38 -0.53 -20.99 8.37
N ARG A 39 -0.41 -19.72 7.98
CA ARG A 39 -0.25 -18.57 8.88
C ARG A 39 -1.43 -17.62 8.75
N ARG A 40 -1.62 -16.73 9.71
CA ARG A 40 -2.65 -15.69 9.56
C ARG A 40 -2.20 -14.66 8.53
N LEU A 41 -3.13 -14.06 7.78
CA LEU A 41 -2.81 -13.09 6.74
C LEU A 41 -3.07 -11.67 7.23
N VAL A 42 -2.12 -10.79 7.00
CA VAL A 42 -2.29 -9.34 7.15
C VAL A 42 -2.18 -8.64 5.81
N HIS A 43 -2.86 -7.50 5.73
CA HIS A 43 -2.61 -6.45 4.78
C HIS A 43 -1.90 -5.27 5.49
N ALA A 44 -0.91 -4.69 4.85
CA ALA A 44 -0.20 -3.49 5.27
C ALA A 44 -0.89 -2.23 4.72
N ALA A 45 -1.21 -1.27 5.57
CA ALA A 45 -1.60 0.08 5.18
C ALA A 45 -0.50 1.09 5.55
N LEU A 46 -0.48 2.24 4.89
CA LEU A 46 0.45 3.34 5.20
C LEU A 46 -0.30 4.52 5.78
N VAL A 47 0.20 5.03 6.90
CA VAL A 47 -0.16 6.34 7.47
C VAL A 47 1.08 7.21 7.43
N VAL A 48 0.94 8.43 6.93
CA VAL A 48 2.04 9.38 6.75
C VAL A 48 1.70 10.65 7.50
N HIS A 49 2.64 11.13 8.31
CA HIS A 49 2.50 12.35 9.09
C HIS A 49 3.50 13.38 8.56
N LEU A 50 2.99 14.48 8.01
CA LEU A 50 3.80 15.61 7.57
C LEU A 50 3.34 16.88 8.29
N PRO A 51 4.23 17.86 8.47
CA PRO A 51 3.84 19.18 8.88
C PRO A 51 2.80 19.75 7.91
N PRO A 52 1.91 20.62 8.40
CA PRO A 52 0.93 21.27 7.54
C PRO A 52 1.64 22.19 6.54
N PRO A 53 0.99 22.55 5.42
CA PRO A 53 1.51 23.55 4.51
C PRO A 53 1.80 24.87 5.25
N PRO A 54 2.78 25.68 4.81
CA PRO A 54 3.08 26.99 5.40
C PRO A 54 1.82 27.85 5.52
N GLY A 55 1.63 28.51 6.67
CA GLY A 55 0.48 29.40 6.92
C GLY A 55 -0.76 28.73 7.54
N ARG A 56 -0.65 27.48 7.98
CA ARG A 56 -1.59 26.85 8.94
C ARG A 56 -0.93 26.72 10.31
N ASP A 57 -1.71 26.38 11.33
CA ASP A 57 -1.22 26.10 12.68
C ASP A 57 -0.06 25.08 12.63
N GLU A 58 1.16 25.57 12.82
CA GLU A 58 2.42 24.82 12.70
C GLU A 58 2.52 23.67 13.72
N SER A 59 1.69 23.70 14.76
CA SER A 59 1.63 22.65 15.77
C SER A 59 0.81 21.42 15.33
N ALA A 60 -0.05 21.54 14.31
CA ALA A 60 -0.95 20.48 13.86
C ALA A 60 -0.40 19.75 12.63
N ARG A 61 0.17 18.55 12.82
CA ARG A 61 0.62 17.70 11.70
C ARG A 61 -0.58 17.21 10.88
N GLY A 62 -0.46 17.30 9.55
CA GLY A 62 -1.37 16.62 8.64
C GLY A 62 -1.12 15.11 8.66
N THR A 63 -2.18 14.36 8.39
CA THR A 63 -2.07 12.92 8.20
C THR A 63 -2.54 12.57 6.79
N TRP A 64 -1.87 11.63 6.15
CA TRP A 64 -2.26 11.08 4.87
C TRP A 64 -2.26 9.56 4.94
N THR A 65 -3.24 8.93 4.32
CA THR A 65 -3.28 7.48 4.19
C THR A 65 -3.12 7.07 2.74
N VAL A 66 -2.32 6.03 2.51
CA VAL A 66 -2.16 5.42 1.19
C VAL A 66 -2.81 4.04 1.21
N GLU A 67 -3.80 3.85 0.36
CA GLU A 67 -4.57 2.62 0.27
C GLU A 67 -4.71 2.15 -1.18
N MET A 68 -4.90 0.84 -1.34
CA MET A 68 -5.27 0.22 -2.61
C MET A 68 -6.71 -0.28 -2.50
N VAL A 69 -7.61 0.27 -3.30
CA VAL A 69 -9.04 -0.04 -3.24
C VAL A 69 -9.59 -0.39 -4.63
N PRO A 70 -10.72 -1.13 -4.74
CA PRO A 70 -11.40 -1.28 -6.02
C PRO A 70 -11.85 0.08 -6.58
N ALA A 71 -11.67 0.30 -7.88
CA ALA A 71 -11.93 1.59 -8.53
C ALA A 71 -13.40 2.07 -8.41
N TRP A 72 -14.32 1.14 -8.15
CA TRP A 72 -15.76 1.40 -8.01
C TRP A 72 -16.19 1.66 -6.56
N THR A 73 -15.26 1.77 -5.61
CA THR A 73 -15.54 2.03 -4.19
C THR A 73 -15.03 3.40 -3.74
N GLY A 74 -15.57 3.90 -2.62
CA GLY A 74 -15.12 5.12 -1.94
C GLY A 74 -15.83 6.41 -2.37
N PRO A 75 -15.70 7.49 -1.56
CA PRO A 75 -16.37 8.76 -1.83
C PRO A 75 -15.77 9.47 -3.05
N PRO A 76 -16.58 10.22 -3.83
CA PRO A 76 -16.08 11.07 -4.90
C PRO A 76 -15.02 12.07 -4.40
N GLY A 77 -14.04 12.43 -5.25
CA GLY A 77 -13.07 13.50 -4.97
C GLY A 77 -11.76 13.07 -4.28
N THR A 78 -11.53 11.77 -4.07
CA THR A 78 -10.21 11.28 -3.62
C THR A 78 -9.21 11.30 -4.77
N ALA A 79 -8.00 11.81 -4.54
CA ALA A 79 -6.94 11.78 -5.54
C ALA A 79 -6.49 10.34 -5.82
N VAL A 80 -6.71 9.90 -7.06
CA VAL A 80 -6.20 8.61 -7.57
C VAL A 80 -4.78 8.84 -8.08
N ALA A 81 -3.81 8.23 -7.42
CA ALA A 81 -2.41 8.31 -7.85
C ALA A 81 -2.17 7.41 -9.07
N VAL A 82 -2.67 6.17 -9.01
CA VAL A 82 -2.50 5.16 -10.07
C VAL A 82 -3.71 4.24 -10.12
N SER A 83 -4.07 3.74 -11.31
CA SER A 83 -5.02 2.63 -11.49
C SER A 83 -4.36 1.46 -12.22
N GLY A 84 -4.72 0.23 -11.86
CA GLY A 84 -4.22 -0.98 -12.53
C GLY A 84 -5.28 -2.08 -12.61
N PRO A 85 -5.06 -3.10 -13.46
CA PRO A 85 -6.04 -4.17 -13.67
C PRO A 85 -6.09 -5.18 -12.52
N VAL A 86 -7.23 -5.85 -12.36
CA VAL A 86 -7.46 -6.93 -11.39
C VAL A 86 -7.69 -8.25 -12.13
N GLY A 87 -6.97 -9.30 -11.75
CA GLY A 87 -7.11 -10.63 -12.34
C GLY A 87 -6.45 -10.72 -13.72
N LEU A 88 -7.15 -10.35 -14.79
CA LEU A 88 -6.61 -10.39 -16.16
C LEU A 88 -6.42 -8.99 -16.71
N LYS A 89 -5.30 -8.75 -17.39
CA LYS A 89 -4.95 -7.43 -17.95
C LYS A 89 -6.04 -6.88 -18.88
N VAL A 90 -6.65 -7.74 -19.70
CA VAL A 90 -7.71 -7.37 -20.65
C VAL A 90 -9.01 -6.93 -19.96
N LEU A 91 -9.30 -7.45 -18.75
CA LEU A 91 -10.49 -7.07 -18.00
C LEU A 91 -10.38 -5.65 -17.44
N GLY A 92 -9.16 -5.14 -17.29
CA GLY A 92 -8.88 -3.76 -16.90
C GLY A 92 -9.40 -2.70 -17.86
N ARG A 93 -10.12 -3.04 -18.94
CA ARG A 93 -10.90 -2.06 -19.71
C ARG A 93 -12.17 -1.62 -18.97
N SER A 94 -12.67 -2.45 -18.06
CA SER A 94 -13.83 -2.17 -17.22
C SER A 94 -13.41 -1.71 -15.83
N ARG A 95 -14.12 -0.70 -15.28
CA ARG A 95 -13.87 -0.20 -13.92
C ARG A 95 -14.00 -1.28 -12.84
N TRP A 96 -14.83 -2.30 -13.09
CA TRP A 96 -15.09 -3.39 -12.14
C TRP A 96 -13.87 -4.28 -11.89
N PHE A 97 -12.92 -4.29 -12.84
CA PHE A 97 -11.67 -5.04 -12.77
C PHE A 97 -10.47 -4.10 -12.70
N ARG A 98 -10.64 -2.95 -12.03
CA ARG A 98 -9.55 -2.03 -11.72
C ARG A 98 -9.41 -1.85 -10.22
N TYR A 99 -8.17 -1.76 -9.79
CA TYR A 99 -7.82 -1.19 -8.50
C TYR A 99 -7.34 0.25 -8.71
N GLU A 100 -7.35 1.01 -7.63
CA GLU A 100 -6.77 2.34 -7.54
C GLU A 100 -5.90 2.43 -6.30
N VAL A 101 -4.72 3.04 -6.44
CA VAL A 101 -3.92 3.52 -5.34
C VAL A 101 -4.34 4.96 -5.07
N ARG A 102 -4.80 5.23 -3.86
CA ARG A 102 -5.35 6.52 -3.46
C ARG A 102 -4.57 7.09 -2.29
N VAL A 103 -4.41 8.41 -2.31
CA VAL A 103 -3.85 9.18 -1.19
C VAL A 103 -4.98 10.03 -0.60
N ARG A 104 -5.28 9.82 0.69
CA ARG A 104 -6.35 10.54 1.39
C ARG A 104 -5.79 11.42 2.49
N PRO A 105 -6.24 12.68 2.65
CA PRO A 105 -5.98 13.43 3.86
C PRO A 105 -6.82 12.88 5.03
N GLY A 106 -6.21 12.81 6.22
CA GLY A 106 -6.79 12.33 7.48
C GLY A 106 -6.66 10.81 7.70
N VAL A 107 -6.85 10.39 8.96
CA VAL A 107 -6.88 8.97 9.37
C VAL A 107 -8.28 8.40 9.15
N ALA A 108 -8.70 8.30 7.89
CA ALA A 108 -10.01 7.73 7.56
C ALA A 108 -9.87 6.34 6.92
N ILE A 109 -9.07 5.46 7.54
CA ILE A 109 -9.13 4.02 7.24
C ILE A 109 -9.84 3.34 8.43
N PRO A 110 -11.12 2.93 8.28
CA PRO A 110 -11.83 2.16 9.30
C PRO A 110 -11.07 0.93 9.79
N ASP A 111 -10.31 0.31 8.89
CA ASP A 111 -9.60 -0.94 9.13
C ASP A 111 -8.38 -0.79 10.06
N VAL A 112 -7.82 0.42 10.20
CA VAL A 112 -6.69 0.70 11.13
C VAL A 112 -7.08 0.44 12.58
N ALA A 113 -8.37 0.53 12.93
CA ALA A 113 -8.87 0.16 14.26
C ALA A 113 -8.63 -1.33 14.59
N TYR A 114 -8.51 -2.19 13.58
CA TYR A 114 -8.26 -3.62 13.73
C TYR A 114 -6.77 -3.99 13.62
N ALA A 115 -5.87 -2.99 13.64
CA ALA A 115 -4.44 -3.23 13.55
C ALA A 115 -3.94 -4.17 14.65
N VAL A 116 -3.22 -5.20 14.25
CA VAL A 116 -2.58 -6.17 15.16
C VAL A 116 -1.13 -5.80 15.48
N ALA A 117 -0.52 -4.94 14.66
CA ALA A 117 0.80 -4.38 14.90
C ALA A 117 0.97 -3.07 14.10
N ARG A 118 1.91 -2.24 14.56
CA ARG A 118 2.37 -1.04 13.85
C ARG A 118 3.90 -1.05 13.82
N THR A 119 4.47 -0.59 12.71
CA THR A 119 5.89 -0.35 12.57
C THR A 119 6.09 1.13 12.25
N GLU A 120 6.72 1.85 13.17
CA GLU A 120 7.01 3.27 13.00
C GLU A 120 8.32 3.45 12.26
N LEU A 121 8.34 4.38 11.31
CA LEU A 121 9.51 4.75 10.52
C LEU A 121 9.72 6.25 10.69
N ASP A 122 10.79 6.61 11.41
CA ASP A 122 11.14 7.99 11.70
C ASP A 122 12.40 8.43 10.95
N GLU A 123 12.25 8.58 9.63
CA GLU A 123 13.32 9.00 8.71
C GLU A 123 13.16 10.45 8.23
N GLY A 124 12.32 11.23 8.92
CA GLY A 124 12.08 12.65 8.65
C GLY A 124 11.05 12.95 7.55
N ASP A 125 10.64 14.22 7.51
CA ASP A 125 9.50 14.67 6.70
C ASP A 125 9.79 14.68 5.20
N GLU A 126 11.05 14.92 4.82
CA GLU A 126 11.47 14.82 3.42
C GLU A 126 11.25 13.39 2.89
N ARG A 127 11.58 12.38 3.70
CA ARG A 127 11.44 10.97 3.33
C ARG A 127 9.98 10.55 3.23
N ALA A 128 9.15 11.01 4.16
CA ALA A 128 7.70 10.81 4.15
C ALA A 128 7.04 11.50 2.94
N GLY A 129 7.47 12.72 2.60
CA GLY A 129 7.02 13.45 1.42
C GLY A 129 7.37 12.72 0.12
N LEU A 130 8.59 12.18 0.04
CA LEU A 130 9.03 11.36 -1.09
C LEU A 130 8.19 10.09 -1.25
N LEU A 131 7.82 9.44 -0.15
CA LEU A 131 6.92 8.28 -0.19
C LEU A 131 5.57 8.62 -0.81
N LEU A 132 4.97 9.75 -0.43
CA LEU A 132 3.72 10.20 -1.05
C LEU A 132 3.92 10.54 -2.53
N ALA A 133 5.03 11.19 -2.89
CA ALA A 133 5.35 11.50 -4.29
C ALA A 133 5.50 10.23 -5.15
N CYS A 134 6.14 9.17 -4.64
CA CYS A 134 6.29 7.90 -5.35
C CYS A 134 4.95 7.21 -5.66
N THR A 135 3.82 7.62 -5.05
CA THR A 135 2.51 6.98 -5.30
C THR A 135 2.06 7.06 -6.76
N SER A 136 2.42 8.13 -7.48
CA SER A 136 2.13 8.25 -8.92
C SER A 136 2.96 7.33 -9.80
N ASP A 137 4.07 6.81 -9.27
CA ASP A 137 5.03 5.98 -10.01
C ASP A 137 4.84 4.48 -9.73
N VAL A 138 3.82 4.13 -8.93
CA VAL A 138 3.52 2.73 -8.62
C VAL A 138 3.27 1.96 -9.92
N PRO A 139 3.98 0.84 -10.17
CA PRO A 139 3.76 0.05 -11.37
C PRO A 139 2.32 -0.46 -11.47
N GLN A 140 1.71 -0.28 -12.64
CA GLN A 140 0.34 -0.73 -12.98
C GLN A 140 0.28 -2.24 -13.28
N LEU A 141 0.89 -3.05 -12.40
CA LEU A 141 0.90 -4.50 -12.53
C LEU A 141 -0.48 -5.08 -12.16
N THR A 142 -0.83 -6.21 -12.77
CA THR A 142 -2.15 -6.81 -12.54
C THR A 142 -2.26 -7.41 -11.14
N TRP A 143 -3.23 -6.95 -10.34
CA TRP A 143 -3.53 -7.52 -9.04
C TRP A 143 -3.88 -9.01 -9.16
N GLY A 144 -3.37 -9.82 -8.23
CA GLY A 144 -3.60 -11.27 -8.18
C GLY A 144 -2.77 -12.07 -9.19
N ARG A 145 -1.84 -11.43 -9.92
CA ARG A 145 -0.95 -12.11 -10.88
C ARG A 145 0.49 -12.19 -10.39
N PRO A 146 1.22 -13.28 -10.73
CA PRO A 146 2.61 -13.44 -10.33
C PRO A 146 3.49 -12.35 -10.96
N VAL A 147 4.48 -11.89 -10.19
CA VAL A 147 5.53 -10.98 -10.62
C VAL A 147 6.87 -11.70 -10.51
N GLY A 148 7.29 -12.30 -11.61
CA GLY A 148 8.43 -13.22 -11.61
C GLY A 148 8.23 -14.35 -10.60
N THR A 149 9.25 -14.65 -9.80
CA THR A 149 9.23 -15.67 -8.74
C THR A 149 8.90 -15.10 -7.35
N ALA A 150 8.72 -13.79 -7.22
CA ALA A 150 8.61 -13.10 -5.93
C ALA A 150 7.19 -13.13 -5.31
N GLY A 151 6.26 -13.84 -5.95
CA GLY A 151 4.86 -13.92 -5.56
C GLY A 151 3.95 -13.03 -6.41
N MET A 152 2.72 -12.83 -5.96
CA MET A 152 1.72 -12.04 -6.70
C MET A 152 1.77 -10.56 -6.36
N TRP A 153 1.34 -9.73 -7.31
CA TRP A 153 1.07 -8.31 -7.07
C TRP A 153 -0.24 -8.13 -6.30
N ASN A 154 -0.21 -7.39 -5.20
CA ASN A 154 -1.39 -7.00 -4.44
C ASN A 154 -1.11 -5.72 -3.63
N SER A 155 -2.00 -5.40 -2.69
CA SER A 155 -1.90 -4.19 -1.87
C SER A 155 -0.67 -4.17 -0.95
N ASN A 156 -0.21 -5.32 -0.43
CA ASN A 156 1.07 -5.42 0.29
C ASN A 156 2.26 -5.15 -0.64
N SER A 157 2.17 -5.53 -1.91
CA SER A 157 3.20 -5.23 -2.90
C SER A 157 3.33 -3.73 -3.14
N VAL A 158 2.22 -3.00 -3.17
CA VAL A 158 2.22 -1.53 -3.32
C VAL A 158 2.93 -0.88 -2.14
N VAL A 159 2.57 -1.24 -0.90
CA VAL A 159 3.21 -0.67 0.30
C VAL A 159 4.70 -0.99 0.35
N ALA A 160 5.08 -2.25 0.12
CA ALA A 160 6.48 -2.66 0.09
C ALA A 160 7.27 -1.93 -1.02
N TRP A 161 6.66 -1.76 -2.19
CA TRP A 161 7.26 -1.00 -3.29
C TRP A 161 7.46 0.47 -2.93
N LEU A 162 6.46 1.12 -2.31
CA LEU A 162 6.53 2.54 -1.92
C LEU A 162 7.65 2.80 -0.91
N LEU A 163 7.72 2.00 0.15
CA LEU A 163 8.78 2.11 1.14
C LEU A 163 10.16 1.90 0.51
N ARG A 164 10.29 0.91 -0.39
CA ARG A 164 11.54 0.64 -1.10
C ARG A 164 11.92 1.76 -2.07
N ALA A 165 10.96 2.29 -2.83
CA ALA A 165 11.15 3.32 -3.85
C ALA A 165 11.54 4.67 -3.22
N SER A 166 10.95 5.01 -2.08
CA SER A 166 11.33 6.19 -1.27
C SER A 166 12.59 5.97 -0.45
N GLY A 167 13.15 4.75 -0.44
CA GLY A 167 14.42 4.43 0.20
C GLY A 167 14.37 4.37 1.72
N HIS A 168 13.22 4.02 2.30
CA HIS A 168 13.10 3.75 3.73
C HIS A 168 13.95 2.52 4.14
N ASP A 169 14.42 2.52 5.38
CA ASP A 169 15.04 1.37 6.02
C ASP A 169 13.99 0.31 6.34
N LEU A 170 14.15 -0.85 5.73
CA LEU A 170 13.18 -1.95 5.79
C LEU A 170 13.57 -3.06 6.77
N LYS A 171 14.69 -2.93 7.49
CA LYS A 171 15.24 -4.01 8.34
C LYS A 171 14.21 -4.57 9.34
N ASP A 172 13.39 -3.69 9.90
CA ASP A 172 12.40 -4.02 10.93
C ASP A 172 10.95 -4.02 10.41
N VAL A 173 10.76 -3.76 9.11
CA VAL A 173 9.43 -3.73 8.50
C VAL A 173 9.01 -5.14 8.08
N ARG A 174 8.40 -5.84 9.02
CA ARG A 174 7.88 -7.20 8.81
C ARG A 174 6.53 -7.38 9.51
N PRO A 175 5.65 -8.25 8.97
CA PRO A 175 4.43 -8.61 9.66
C PRO A 175 4.76 -9.26 11.03
N PRO A 176 3.86 -9.15 12.01
CA PRO A 176 4.06 -9.74 13.34
C PRO A 176 4.19 -11.27 13.29
N ASP A 177 4.78 -11.85 14.33
CA ASP A 177 5.02 -13.29 14.41
C ASP A 177 3.74 -14.11 14.23
N GLY A 178 3.84 -15.18 13.44
CA GLY A 178 2.69 -16.01 13.08
C GLY A 178 1.81 -15.44 11.95
N TRP A 179 2.10 -14.24 11.46
CA TRP A 179 1.42 -13.63 10.32
C TRP A 179 2.26 -13.67 9.05
N ARG A 180 1.60 -13.47 7.90
CA ARG A 180 2.22 -13.24 6.60
C ARG A 180 1.56 -12.07 5.90
N ALA A 181 2.36 -11.37 5.11
CA ALA A 181 1.91 -10.37 4.14
C ALA A 181 2.21 -10.91 2.73
N PRO A 182 1.32 -11.70 2.11
CA PRO A 182 1.51 -12.17 0.74
C PRO A 182 1.72 -10.98 -0.20
N GLY A 183 2.61 -11.13 -1.18
CA GLY A 183 2.91 -10.06 -2.15
C GLY A 183 3.95 -9.03 -1.66
N TRP A 184 4.32 -9.00 -0.37
CA TRP A 184 5.36 -8.10 0.14
C TRP A 184 6.69 -8.24 -0.62
N GLY A 185 7.17 -9.48 -0.77
CA GLY A 185 8.39 -9.77 -1.53
C GLY A 185 8.32 -9.34 -3.01
N ALA A 186 7.15 -9.46 -3.64
CA ALA A 186 6.95 -8.96 -5.00
C ALA A 186 7.12 -7.44 -5.09
N GLY A 187 6.58 -6.70 -4.11
CA GLY A 187 6.78 -5.26 -3.99
C GLY A 187 8.25 -4.86 -3.87
N LEU A 188 8.98 -5.51 -2.96
CA LEU A 188 10.42 -5.29 -2.78
C LEU A 188 11.24 -5.60 -4.04
N ALA A 189 10.94 -6.70 -4.72
CA ALA A 189 11.64 -7.12 -5.93
C ALA A 189 11.36 -6.18 -7.13
N VAL A 190 10.16 -5.64 -7.22
CA VAL A 190 9.83 -4.60 -8.22
C VAL A 190 10.54 -3.29 -7.86
N GLY A 191 10.49 -2.87 -6.59
CA GLY A 191 11.08 -1.62 -6.12
C GLY A 191 12.59 -1.56 -6.34
N ALA A 192 13.29 -2.66 -6.10
CA ALA A 192 14.74 -2.76 -6.35
C ALA A 192 15.14 -2.50 -7.82
N ARG A 193 14.23 -2.75 -8.77
CA ARG A 193 14.44 -2.44 -10.20
C ARG A 193 14.12 -0.98 -10.53
N SER A 194 13.13 -0.40 -9.85
CA SER A 194 12.70 1.00 -10.04
C SER A 194 13.66 2.02 -9.42
N SER A 195 14.32 1.72 -8.30
CA SER A 195 15.29 2.63 -7.65
C SER A 195 16.50 2.98 -8.53
N ARG A 196 16.72 2.26 -9.64
CA ARG A 196 17.74 2.57 -10.65
C ARG A 196 17.33 3.68 -11.63
N HIS A 197 16.09 4.18 -11.56
CA HIS A 197 15.51 5.08 -12.57
C HIS A 197 14.73 6.28 -12.03
N LEU A 198 14.48 6.39 -10.71
CA LEU A 198 13.80 7.57 -10.18
C LEU A 198 14.73 8.78 -10.18
N PRO A 199 14.39 9.90 -10.87
CA PRO A 199 15.09 11.15 -10.65
C PRO A 199 14.96 11.53 -9.17
N ARG A 200 16.05 12.02 -8.58
CA ARG A 200 16.01 12.68 -7.26
C ARG A 200 15.05 13.87 -7.37
N VAL A 201 13.79 13.70 -6.99
CA VAL A 201 12.86 14.82 -6.84
C VAL A 201 13.23 15.53 -5.55
N LEU A 202 14.15 16.49 -5.67
CA LEU A 202 14.30 17.58 -4.72
C LEU A 202 13.14 18.54 -4.97
N GLY A 203 12.18 18.54 -4.04
CA GLY A 203 11.32 19.69 -3.82
C GLY A 203 9.92 19.64 -4.45
N ILE A 204 9.01 20.24 -3.68
CA ILE A 204 7.70 20.78 -4.06
C ILE A 204 6.56 19.75 -4.06
N TRP A 205 6.09 19.44 -2.85
CA TRP A 205 4.68 19.10 -2.63
C TRP A 205 3.84 20.35 -2.90
N GLY A 206 3.17 20.40 -4.05
CA GLY A 206 2.13 21.37 -4.36
C GLY A 206 1.10 20.69 -5.27
N PRO A 207 -0.22 20.77 -4.99
CA PRO A 207 -1.22 20.13 -5.82
C PRO A 207 -1.38 20.91 -7.12
N ALA A 208 -0.73 20.48 -8.19
CA ALA A 208 -1.11 20.91 -9.53
C ALA A 208 -2.22 20.00 -10.04
N SER A 209 -3.46 20.41 -9.77
CA SER A 209 -4.63 20.00 -10.53
C SER A 209 -4.38 20.20 -12.03
N ARG A 210 -4.57 19.15 -12.83
CA ARG A 210 -4.97 19.33 -14.23
C ARG A 210 -6.17 18.46 -14.52
N VAL A 211 -7.31 19.13 -14.48
CA VAL A 211 -8.50 18.81 -15.26
C VAL A 211 -8.12 18.99 -16.73
N HIS A 212 -8.29 17.94 -17.53
CA HIS A 212 -8.69 18.04 -18.93
C HIS A 212 -9.56 16.83 -19.25
#